data_AF-A0A933Q2X2-F1
#
_entry.id   AF-A0A933Q2X2-F1
#
_cell.length_a   1.000
_cell.length_b   1.000
_cell.length_c   1.000
_cell.angle_alpha   90.00
_cell.angle_beta   90.00
_cell.angle_gamma   90.00
#
_symmetry.space_group_name_H-M   'P 1'
#
loop_
_entity.id
_entity.type
_entity.pdbx_description
1 polymer ?
#
loop_
_entity_poly.entity_id
_entity_poly.type
_entity_poly.pdbx_seq_one_letter_code
_entity_poly.pdbx_strand_id
1 'polypeptide(L)'
;MDTRLRTAVFAVVCAALMAIISCNDAERTVLSSPVRALSNYTFSPASSLQERVVPAPQFMLSYLRAMDQRSDYSNHVFTAEEQRTVNDAIALLPSAVSSIMRERLVAFYFVDNFLGGGMADWLFDGRSNVYCFLIFNPATLTQSVSSWLTMKDSSCFIPDGTNRVVVNCGERYRAFLYILLHEGTHAADYAGEITPYTERTLFTLQRRTVSAKPFTDRVWASYNVPERKYDFPLRTNITVYGFGGGPKIAMRDAAALYRSLMQTPFVSLYAATSWAEDLADNTALRYMTETLRIPYVISVVSNKIDSVTVRPAEHALVRHRTNRLIPGEGKKQ
;
A
#
# COMPACT_ATOMS: atom_id res chain seq x y z
N MET A 1 -13.69 -55.37 -8.86
CA MET A 1 -13.34 -53.94 -8.71
C MET A 1 -13.78 -53.21 -9.95
N ASP A 2 -14.75 -52.31 -9.80
CA ASP A 2 -15.52 -51.65 -10.86
C ASP A 2 -14.64 -50.77 -11.76
N THR A 3 -14.74 -50.96 -13.06
CA THR A 3 -14.00 -50.23 -14.10
C THR A 3 -14.25 -48.72 -14.00
N ARG A 4 -15.44 -48.30 -13.53
CA ARG A 4 -15.78 -46.89 -13.29
C ARG A 4 -15.00 -46.27 -12.13
N LEU A 5 -14.69 -47.06 -11.10
CA LEU A 5 -13.88 -46.61 -9.96
C LEU A 5 -12.42 -46.39 -10.37
N ARG A 6 -11.88 -47.21 -11.29
CA ARG A 6 -10.53 -47.07 -11.82
C ARG A 6 -10.36 -45.83 -12.69
N THR A 7 -11.34 -45.52 -13.55
CA THR A 7 -11.30 -44.32 -14.41
C THR A 7 -11.45 -43.04 -13.60
N ALA A 8 -12.29 -43.03 -12.57
CA ALA A 8 -12.44 -41.87 -11.67
C ALA A 8 -11.17 -41.62 -10.84
N VAL A 9 -10.55 -42.66 -10.29
CA VAL A 9 -9.28 -42.54 -9.54
C VAL A 9 -8.14 -42.07 -10.45
N PHE A 10 -8.04 -42.59 -11.67
CA PHE A 10 -7.01 -42.16 -12.63
C PHE A 10 -7.18 -40.70 -13.06
N ALA A 11 -8.41 -40.25 -13.31
CA ALA A 11 -8.70 -38.86 -13.68
C ALA A 11 -8.36 -37.86 -12.54
N VAL A 12 -8.64 -38.22 -11.29
CA VAL A 12 -8.27 -37.42 -10.10
C VAL A 12 -6.75 -37.36 -9.92
N VAL A 13 -6.04 -38.47 -10.11
CA VAL A 13 -4.57 -38.52 -10.04
C VAL A 13 -3.93 -37.70 -11.16
N CYS A 14 -4.43 -37.76 -12.39
CA CYS A 14 -3.94 -36.94 -13.50
C CYS A 14 -4.21 -35.44 -13.29
N ALA A 15 -5.37 -35.06 -12.77
CA ALA A 15 -5.68 -33.67 -12.45
C ALA A 15 -4.80 -33.13 -11.30
N ALA A 16 -4.55 -33.95 -10.27
CA ALA A 16 -3.62 -33.61 -9.19
C ALA A 16 -2.18 -33.48 -9.71
N LEU A 17 -1.72 -34.38 -10.58
CA LEU A 17 -0.38 -34.31 -11.19
C LEU A 17 -0.22 -33.06 -12.07
N MET A 18 -1.22 -32.69 -12.89
CA MET A 18 -1.16 -31.48 -13.72
C MET A 18 -1.20 -30.19 -12.89
N ALA A 19 -1.96 -30.17 -11.79
CA ALA A 19 -1.94 -29.05 -10.84
C ALA A 19 -0.58 -28.91 -10.12
N ILE A 20 0.06 -30.03 -9.78
CA ILE A 20 1.41 -30.06 -9.19
C ILE A 20 2.47 -29.55 -10.19
N ILE A 21 2.40 -29.97 -11.45
CA ILE A 21 3.34 -29.52 -12.50
C ILE A 21 3.20 -28.02 -12.74
N SER A 22 1.97 -27.51 -12.88
CA SER A 22 1.72 -26.06 -13.07
C SER A 22 2.15 -25.22 -11.87
N CYS A 23 2.08 -25.75 -10.65
CA CYS A 23 2.55 -25.08 -9.43
C CYS A 23 4.09 -25.01 -9.38
N ASN A 24 4.76 -26.10 -9.74
CA ASN A 24 6.23 -26.17 -9.78
C ASN A 24 6.84 -25.23 -10.83
N ASP A 25 6.18 -25.06 -11.98
CA ASP A 25 6.65 -24.14 -13.02
C ASP A 25 6.48 -22.67 -12.60
N ALA A 26 5.34 -22.31 -11.98
CA ALA A 26 5.14 -20.96 -11.45
C ALA A 26 6.16 -20.61 -10.35
N GLU A 27 6.42 -21.55 -9.44
CA GLU A 27 7.44 -21.39 -8.39
C GLU A 27 8.84 -21.24 -8.98
N ARG A 28 9.21 -22.07 -9.95
CA ARG A 28 10.51 -21.99 -10.62
C ARG A 28 10.67 -20.66 -11.38
N THR A 29 9.64 -20.20 -12.08
CA THR A 29 9.67 -18.90 -12.77
C THR A 29 9.83 -17.75 -11.78
N VAL A 30 9.10 -17.76 -10.66
CA VAL A 30 9.22 -16.72 -9.63
C VAL A 30 10.60 -16.74 -9.01
N LEU A 31 11.07 -17.90 -8.56
CA LEU A 31 12.38 -18.04 -7.92
C LEU A 31 13.56 -17.79 -8.88
N SER A 32 13.36 -17.87 -10.20
CA SER A 32 14.38 -17.47 -11.18
C SER A 32 14.60 -15.95 -11.22
N SER A 33 13.66 -15.14 -10.72
CA SER A 33 13.82 -13.70 -10.58
C SER A 33 14.59 -13.39 -9.29
N PRO A 34 15.77 -12.74 -9.35
CA PRO A 34 16.56 -12.49 -8.16
C PRO A 34 15.83 -11.70 -7.08
N VAL A 35 14.96 -10.75 -7.47
CA VAL A 35 14.17 -9.93 -6.53
C VAL A 35 13.11 -10.74 -5.78
N ARG A 36 12.69 -11.90 -6.30
CA ARG A 36 11.63 -12.72 -5.72
C ARG A 36 12.12 -13.88 -4.86
N ALA A 37 13.43 -14.13 -4.79
CA ALA A 37 14.00 -15.23 -4.01
C ALA A 37 14.69 -14.72 -2.74
N LEU A 38 14.25 -15.18 -1.57
CA LEU A 38 14.81 -14.79 -0.27
C LEU A 38 16.32 -15.07 -0.16
N SER A 39 16.82 -16.10 -0.84
CA SER A 39 18.24 -16.47 -0.85
C SER A 39 19.18 -15.38 -1.37
N ASN A 40 18.66 -14.39 -2.09
CA ASN A 40 19.45 -13.25 -2.59
C ASN A 40 19.53 -12.08 -1.60
N TYR A 41 18.91 -12.20 -0.43
CA TYR A 41 18.86 -11.17 0.60
C TYR A 41 19.58 -11.64 1.87
N THR A 42 20.32 -10.74 2.50
CA THR A 42 20.83 -10.95 3.86
C THR A 42 19.71 -10.59 4.83
N PHE A 43 19.05 -11.59 5.41
CA PHE A 43 17.91 -11.39 6.29
C PHE A 43 18.06 -12.20 7.58
N SER A 44 17.85 -11.53 8.71
CA SER A 44 17.74 -12.15 10.03
C SER A 44 16.53 -11.57 10.76
N PRO A 45 15.55 -12.38 11.19
CA PRO A 45 14.44 -11.91 12.00
C PRO A 45 14.87 -11.25 13.33
N ALA A 46 16.07 -11.59 13.83
CA ALA A 46 16.61 -11.04 15.06
C ALA A 46 17.17 -9.61 14.92
N SER A 47 17.45 -9.14 13.69
CA SER A 47 17.89 -7.76 13.48
C SER A 47 16.75 -6.78 13.68
N SER A 48 17.07 -5.58 14.17
CA SER A 48 16.14 -4.46 14.25
C SER A 48 15.71 -4.01 12.84
N LEU A 49 14.58 -3.29 12.75
CA LEU A 49 14.14 -2.72 11.48
C LEU A 49 15.12 -1.65 10.97
N GLN A 50 15.73 -0.88 11.87
CA GLN A 50 16.72 0.14 11.52
C GLN A 50 17.96 -0.45 10.85
N GLU A 51 18.42 -1.63 11.30
CA GLU A 51 19.54 -2.35 10.68
C GLU A 51 19.22 -2.90 9.28
N ARG A 52 17.95 -2.88 8.88
CA ARG A 52 17.49 -3.31 7.54
C ARG A 52 17.38 -2.15 6.56
N VAL A 53 17.71 -0.93 6.97
CA VAL A 53 17.91 0.20 6.07
C VAL A 53 19.28 0.03 5.42
N VAL A 54 19.31 -0.47 4.19
CA VAL A 54 20.54 -0.85 3.49
C VAL A 54 20.49 -0.38 2.04
N PRO A 55 21.64 -0.24 1.37
CA PRO A 55 21.65 0.04 -0.07
C PRO A 55 20.93 -1.05 -0.87
N ALA A 56 20.20 -0.66 -1.90
CA ALA A 56 19.61 -1.59 -2.84
C ALA A 56 20.73 -2.33 -3.61
N PRO A 57 20.72 -3.68 -3.63
CA PRO A 57 21.69 -4.44 -4.39
C PRO A 57 21.48 -4.24 -5.90
N GLN A 58 22.50 -4.53 -6.71
CA GLN A 58 22.45 -4.24 -8.14
C GLN A 58 21.29 -4.94 -8.87
N PHE A 59 20.93 -6.17 -8.47
CA PHE A 59 19.79 -6.86 -9.06
C PHE A 59 18.46 -6.14 -8.81
N MET A 60 18.32 -5.48 -7.66
CA MET A 60 17.15 -4.67 -7.31
C MET A 60 17.10 -3.41 -8.17
N LEU A 61 18.21 -2.67 -8.27
CA LEU A 61 18.27 -1.48 -9.14
C LEU A 61 17.99 -1.84 -10.61
N SER A 62 18.53 -2.96 -11.10
CA SER A 62 18.25 -3.46 -12.45
C SER A 62 16.77 -3.80 -12.65
N TYR A 63 16.13 -4.43 -11.66
CA TYR A 63 14.70 -4.72 -11.68
C TYR A 63 13.86 -3.44 -11.79
N LEU A 64 14.12 -2.45 -10.94
CA LEU A 64 13.38 -1.19 -10.94
C LEU A 64 13.57 -0.40 -12.23
N ARG A 65 14.82 -0.34 -12.74
CA ARG A 65 15.14 0.29 -14.03
C ARG A 65 14.39 -0.36 -15.19
N ALA A 66 14.30 -1.69 -15.21
CA ALA A 66 13.58 -2.43 -16.23
C ALA A 66 12.07 -2.23 -16.13
N MET A 67 11.51 -2.25 -14.91
CA MET A 67 10.09 -2.03 -14.63
C MET A 67 9.62 -0.67 -15.14
N ASP A 68 10.39 0.38 -14.86
CA ASP A 68 10.03 1.77 -15.19
C ASP A 68 10.65 2.26 -16.51
N GLN A 69 11.38 1.40 -17.23
CA GLN A 69 12.06 1.70 -18.50
C GLN A 69 12.98 2.94 -18.43
N ARG A 70 13.79 3.02 -17.36
CA ARG A 70 14.72 4.14 -17.11
C ARG A 70 16.04 3.67 -16.53
N SER A 71 17.06 4.52 -16.55
CA SER A 71 18.44 4.14 -16.18
C SER A 71 19.01 4.85 -14.95
N ASP A 72 18.36 5.93 -14.50
CA ASP A 72 18.87 6.92 -13.56
C ASP A 72 18.52 6.65 -12.08
N TYR A 73 18.08 5.43 -11.76
CA TYR A 73 17.96 4.98 -10.36
C TYR A 73 19.32 4.67 -9.75
N SER A 74 19.58 5.20 -8.57
CA SER A 74 20.79 4.95 -7.77
C SER A 74 20.47 4.84 -6.29
N ASN A 75 21.38 4.25 -5.52
CA ASN A 75 21.27 4.25 -4.07
C ASN A 75 21.41 5.66 -3.53
N HIS A 76 20.49 6.04 -2.65
CA HIS A 76 20.56 7.29 -1.93
C HIS A 76 21.64 7.27 -0.84
N VAL A 77 22.37 8.37 -0.71
CA VAL A 77 23.37 8.56 0.35
C VAL A 77 22.79 9.51 1.40
N PHE A 78 22.50 8.97 2.58
CA PHE A 78 21.90 9.72 3.66
C PHE A 78 22.81 10.78 4.27
N THR A 79 22.22 11.92 4.57
CA THR A 79 22.72 12.84 5.59
C THR A 79 22.37 12.34 7.01
N ALA A 80 23.04 12.90 8.03
CA ALA A 80 22.73 12.56 9.42
C ALA A 80 21.30 12.99 9.86
N GLU A 81 20.70 14.01 9.22
CA GLU A 81 19.32 14.40 9.49
C GLU A 81 18.32 13.43 8.88
N GLU A 82 18.56 12.98 7.65
CA GLU A 82 17.72 11.99 7.00
C GLU A 82 17.78 10.64 7.71
N GLN A 83 18.97 10.19 8.13
CA GLN A 83 19.10 8.96 8.91
C GLN A 83 18.30 9.02 10.23
N ARG A 84 18.30 10.19 10.90
CA ARG A 84 17.46 10.41 12.10
C ARG A 84 15.98 10.37 11.75
N THR A 85 15.57 11.03 10.67
CA THR A 85 14.18 11.02 10.18
C THR A 85 13.69 9.59 9.92
N VAL A 86 14.53 8.75 9.30
CA VAL A 86 14.19 7.34 9.06
C VAL A 86 14.03 6.58 10.38
N ASN A 87 15.00 6.70 11.29
CA ASN A 87 14.97 5.99 12.57
C ASN A 87 13.77 6.40 13.43
N ASP A 88 13.47 7.69 13.50
CA ASP A 88 12.34 8.23 14.25
C ASP A 88 11.01 7.74 13.67
N ALA A 89 10.86 7.72 12.34
CA ALA A 89 9.65 7.20 11.69
C ALA A 89 9.46 5.69 11.91
N ILE A 90 10.54 4.89 11.84
CA ILE A 90 10.49 3.45 12.16
C ILE A 90 10.08 3.22 13.61
N ALA A 91 10.57 4.04 14.55
CA ALA A 91 10.20 3.94 15.96
C ALA A 91 8.72 4.27 16.23
N LEU A 92 8.06 5.00 15.32
CA LEU A 92 6.65 5.37 15.41
C LEU A 92 5.70 4.35 14.76
N LEU A 93 6.22 3.29 14.13
CA LEU A 93 5.38 2.26 13.51
C LEU A 93 4.38 1.67 14.52
N PRO A 94 3.13 1.40 14.11
CA PRO A 94 2.17 0.70 14.94
C PRO A 94 2.72 -0.68 15.33
N SER A 95 2.44 -1.12 16.55
CA SER A 95 3.04 -2.36 17.08
C SER A 95 2.70 -3.58 16.24
N ALA A 96 1.47 -3.67 15.73
CA ALA A 96 1.03 -4.79 14.91
C ALA A 96 1.76 -4.84 13.56
N VAL A 97 1.91 -3.68 12.90
CA VAL A 97 2.71 -3.53 11.66
C VAL A 97 4.19 -3.84 11.93
N SER A 98 4.77 -3.26 12.98
CA SER A 98 6.17 -3.45 13.37
C SER A 98 6.51 -4.91 13.70
N SER A 99 5.61 -5.64 14.35
CA SER A 99 5.81 -7.07 14.63
C SER A 99 5.86 -7.90 13.35
N ILE A 100 4.93 -7.69 12.42
CA ILE A 100 4.92 -8.40 11.14
C ILE A 100 6.16 -8.05 10.33
N MET A 101 6.52 -6.76 10.24
CA MET A 101 7.71 -6.33 9.52
C MET A 101 9.00 -6.91 10.12
N ARG A 102 9.10 -7.06 11.45
CA ARG A 102 10.25 -7.73 12.06
C ARG A 102 10.42 -9.17 11.59
N GLU A 103 9.32 -9.89 11.39
CA GLU A 103 9.37 -11.28 10.93
C GLU A 103 9.52 -11.43 9.41
N ARG A 104 9.05 -10.46 8.62
CA ARG A 104 8.81 -10.63 7.18
C ARG A 104 9.44 -9.58 6.27
N LEU A 105 9.86 -8.43 6.79
CA LEU A 105 10.51 -7.40 5.99
C LEU A 105 12.01 -7.65 5.89
N VAL A 106 12.53 -7.84 4.68
CA VAL A 106 13.95 -8.10 4.47
C VAL A 106 14.79 -6.82 4.41
N ALA A 107 14.26 -5.74 3.85
CA ALA A 107 14.99 -4.50 3.67
C ALA A 107 14.10 -3.27 3.46
N PHE A 108 14.64 -2.11 3.83
CA PHE A 108 14.22 -0.79 3.37
C PHE A 108 15.28 -0.26 2.40
N TYR A 109 14.85 0.13 1.20
CA TYR A 109 15.70 0.69 0.17
C TYR A 109 15.32 2.14 -0.12
N PHE A 110 16.31 3.00 -0.33
CA PHE A 110 16.11 4.40 -0.70
C PHE A 110 16.80 4.64 -2.03
N VAL A 111 15.99 5.00 -3.04
CA VAL A 111 16.41 5.05 -4.43
C VAL A 111 16.20 6.45 -4.98
N ASP A 112 17.27 7.10 -5.42
CA ASP A 112 17.18 8.43 -6.03
C ASP A 112 16.34 8.37 -7.31
N ASN A 113 15.60 9.44 -7.55
CA ASN A 113 14.69 9.62 -8.69
C ASN A 113 13.50 8.64 -8.76
N PHE A 114 13.30 7.81 -7.73
CA PHE A 114 12.20 6.84 -7.66
C PHE A 114 10.84 7.48 -7.93
N LEU A 115 10.00 6.83 -8.76
CA LEU A 115 8.67 7.33 -9.07
C LEU A 115 7.72 7.13 -7.89
N GLY A 116 6.89 8.13 -7.61
CA GLY A 116 5.98 8.09 -6.46
C GLY A 116 6.70 8.29 -5.13
N GLY A 117 6.07 7.84 -4.04
CA GLY A 117 6.58 7.98 -2.67
C GLY A 117 7.28 6.75 -2.14
N GLY A 118 6.73 5.57 -2.42
CA GLY A 118 7.28 4.30 -2.03
C GLY A 118 6.63 3.15 -2.79
N MET A 119 7.10 1.95 -2.53
CA MET A 119 6.56 0.70 -3.04
C MET A 119 6.87 -0.44 -2.09
N ALA A 120 5.83 -1.17 -1.70
CA ALA A 120 5.94 -2.49 -1.09
C ALA A 120 5.87 -3.58 -2.14
N ASP A 121 6.80 -4.53 -2.07
CA ASP A 121 6.77 -5.70 -2.96
C ASP A 121 7.28 -6.94 -2.24
N TRP A 122 6.92 -8.10 -2.78
CA TRP A 122 7.05 -9.39 -2.11
C TRP A 122 8.12 -10.29 -2.71
N LEU A 123 8.60 -11.23 -1.90
CA LEU A 123 9.51 -12.30 -2.29
C LEU A 123 9.16 -13.59 -1.52
N PHE A 124 9.74 -14.70 -1.94
CA PHE A 124 9.38 -16.04 -1.50
C PHE A 124 10.61 -16.81 -1.01
N ASP A 125 10.43 -17.68 -0.03
CA ASP A 125 11.50 -18.52 0.55
C ASP A 125 11.56 -19.93 -0.05
N GLY A 126 10.69 -20.27 -0.98
CA GLY A 126 10.55 -21.63 -1.54
C GLY A 126 9.82 -22.60 -0.61
N ARG A 127 9.22 -22.12 0.49
CA ARG A 127 8.52 -22.93 1.51
C ARG A 127 7.16 -22.36 1.90
N SER A 128 6.50 -21.65 0.97
CA SER A 128 5.18 -21.02 1.17
C SER A 128 5.17 -19.76 2.05
N ASN A 129 6.32 -19.26 2.50
CA ASN A 129 6.35 -18.00 3.26
C ASN A 129 6.61 -16.80 2.33
N VAL A 130 5.80 -15.76 2.53
CA VAL A 130 5.94 -14.48 1.84
C VAL A 130 6.70 -13.50 2.73
N TYR A 131 7.72 -12.90 2.14
CA TYR A 131 8.52 -11.83 2.71
C TYR A 131 8.35 -10.57 1.86
N CYS A 132 8.75 -9.42 2.37
CA CYS A 132 8.60 -8.15 1.67
C CYS A 132 9.89 -7.33 1.71
N PHE A 133 10.06 -6.44 0.74
CA PHE A 133 10.96 -5.29 0.83
C PHE A 133 10.17 -4.01 0.56
N LEU A 134 10.66 -2.89 1.09
CA LEU A 134 10.09 -1.57 0.83
C LEU A 134 11.11 -0.70 0.12
N ILE A 135 10.67 0.05 -0.87
CA ILE A 135 11.46 1.07 -1.57
C ILE A 135 10.83 2.43 -1.31
N PHE A 136 11.65 3.45 -1.10
CA PHE A 136 11.21 4.81 -0.85
C PHE A 136 11.92 5.81 -1.75
N ASN A 137 11.19 6.85 -2.12
CA ASN A 137 11.74 8.06 -2.70
C ASN A 137 12.36 8.94 -1.59
N PRO A 138 13.67 9.23 -1.62
CA PRO A 138 14.34 10.08 -0.62
C PRO A 138 13.75 11.48 -0.50
N ALA A 139 13.09 12.00 -1.54
CA ALA A 139 12.41 13.30 -1.49
C ALA A 139 11.32 13.38 -0.39
N THR A 140 10.86 12.23 0.12
CA THR A 140 9.91 12.15 1.23
C THR A 140 10.53 12.47 2.59
N LEU A 141 11.86 12.43 2.71
CA LEU A 141 12.60 12.68 3.95
C LEU A 141 12.68 14.17 4.30
N THR A 142 12.55 15.04 3.30
CA THR A 142 12.68 16.50 3.48
C THR A 142 11.34 17.22 3.42
N GLN A 143 10.39 16.74 2.63
CA GLN A 143 9.05 17.31 2.54
C GLN A 143 8.23 17.05 3.81
N SER A 144 7.38 18.00 4.22
CA SER A 144 6.41 17.74 5.29
C SER A 144 5.29 16.83 4.80
N VAL A 145 4.63 16.13 5.74
CA VAL A 145 3.43 15.33 5.43
C VAL A 145 2.37 16.19 4.72
N SER A 146 2.14 17.43 5.20
CA SER A 146 1.18 18.36 4.61
C SER A 146 1.47 18.65 3.15
N SER A 147 2.74 18.96 2.82
CA SER A 147 3.16 19.22 1.43
C SER A 147 2.93 18.00 0.54
N TRP A 148 3.35 16.82 1.01
CA TRP A 148 3.25 15.59 0.24
C TRP A 148 1.80 15.18 -0.03
N LEU A 149 0.95 15.18 1.01
CA LEU A 149 -0.47 14.84 0.85
C LEU A 149 -1.22 15.89 0.02
N THR A 150 -0.84 17.17 0.13
CA THR A 150 -1.37 18.22 -0.75
C THR A 150 -1.03 17.94 -2.22
N MET A 151 0.23 17.58 -2.50
CA MET A 151 0.67 17.21 -3.85
C MET A 151 -0.05 15.95 -4.36
N LYS A 152 -0.13 14.90 -3.53
CA LYS A 152 -0.86 13.66 -3.82
C LYS A 152 -2.31 13.95 -4.19
N ASP A 153 -3.04 14.64 -3.34
CA ASP A 153 -4.47 14.88 -3.55
C ASP A 153 -4.71 15.86 -4.71
N SER A 154 -3.85 16.87 -4.87
CA SER A 154 -3.94 17.81 -6.01
C SER A 154 -3.70 17.12 -7.35
N SER A 155 -2.89 16.06 -7.39
CA SER A 155 -2.62 15.30 -8.63
C SER A 155 -3.85 14.58 -9.21
N CYS A 156 -4.96 14.53 -8.47
CA CYS A 156 -6.24 14.03 -8.98
C CYS A 156 -6.93 15.00 -9.95
N PHE A 157 -6.53 16.28 -9.93
CA PHE A 157 -7.29 17.36 -10.55
C PHE A 157 -6.52 18.09 -11.64
N ILE A 158 -7.21 18.40 -12.72
CA ILE A 158 -6.75 19.31 -13.77
C ILE A 158 -6.80 20.73 -13.20
N PRO A 159 -5.66 21.43 -13.05
CA PRO A 159 -5.63 22.78 -12.46
C PRO A 159 -6.45 23.78 -13.28
N ASP A 160 -7.14 24.70 -12.59
CA ASP A 160 -7.90 25.81 -13.23
C ASP A 160 -7.37 27.20 -12.86
N GLY A 161 -6.28 27.27 -12.07
CA GLY A 161 -5.65 28.51 -11.62
C GLY A 161 -6.40 29.27 -10.52
N THR A 162 -7.60 28.84 -10.13
CA THR A 162 -8.46 29.56 -9.16
C THR A 162 -8.77 28.76 -7.90
N ASN A 163 -8.83 27.43 -8.04
CA ASN A 163 -9.15 26.49 -6.99
C ASN A 163 -7.92 25.65 -6.67
N ARG A 164 -7.76 25.24 -5.41
CA ARG A 164 -6.70 24.30 -5.01
C ARG A 164 -7.14 23.42 -3.85
N VAL A 165 -6.57 22.22 -3.79
CA VAL A 165 -6.66 21.34 -2.62
C VAL A 165 -5.48 21.65 -1.71
N VAL A 166 -5.71 21.66 -0.40
CA VAL A 166 -4.69 21.81 0.64
C VAL A 166 -4.96 20.77 1.72
N VAL A 167 -3.93 20.02 2.10
CA VAL A 167 -3.98 19.06 3.21
C VAL A 167 -3.12 19.58 4.36
N ASN A 168 -3.73 19.74 5.53
CA ASN A 168 -3.05 20.15 6.75
C ASN A 168 -2.83 18.95 7.67
N CYS A 169 -1.57 18.58 7.83
CA CYS A 169 -1.04 17.61 8.78
C CYS A 169 -0.03 18.21 9.76
N GLY A 170 0.02 19.54 9.86
CA GLY A 170 1.08 20.25 10.55
C GLY A 170 2.45 20.07 9.88
N GLU A 171 3.49 20.58 10.53
CA GLU A 171 4.86 20.61 9.98
C GLU A 171 5.86 19.74 10.76
N ARG A 172 5.40 19.06 11.82
CA ARG A 172 6.28 18.30 12.72
C ARG A 172 6.93 17.11 12.03
N TYR A 173 6.18 16.41 11.18
CA TYR A 173 6.61 15.15 10.57
C TYR A 173 6.88 15.29 9.09
N ARG A 174 7.87 14.54 8.63
CA ARG A 174 8.23 14.41 7.22
C ARG A 174 7.31 13.42 6.51
N ALA A 175 7.14 13.61 5.21
CA ALA A 175 6.28 12.78 4.36
C ALA A 175 6.62 11.29 4.45
N PHE A 176 7.89 10.97 4.71
CA PHE A 176 8.36 9.61 4.93
C PHE A 176 7.56 8.86 6.00
N LEU A 177 7.09 9.53 7.07
CA LEU A 177 6.26 8.85 8.07
C LEU A 177 4.95 8.31 7.47
N TYR A 178 4.26 9.13 6.67
CA TYR A 178 3.02 8.70 6.01
C TYR A 178 3.29 7.58 5.01
N ILE A 179 4.32 7.72 4.16
CA ILE A 179 4.67 6.70 3.17
C ILE A 179 5.09 5.39 3.84
N LEU A 180 5.88 5.44 4.91
CA LEU A 180 6.29 4.25 5.67
C LEU A 180 5.07 3.53 6.29
N LEU A 181 4.11 4.27 6.84
CA LEU A 181 2.89 3.69 7.37
C LEU A 181 2.05 3.03 6.25
N HIS A 182 1.95 3.69 5.11
CA HIS A 182 1.20 3.20 3.95
C HIS A 182 1.85 1.91 3.39
N GLU A 183 3.11 1.97 2.98
CA GLU A 183 3.83 0.82 2.41
C GLU A 183 4.05 -0.29 3.44
N GLY A 184 4.31 0.06 4.70
CA GLY A 184 4.40 -0.89 5.80
C GLY A 184 3.10 -1.67 6.02
N THR A 185 1.95 -1.04 5.73
CA THR A 185 0.65 -1.72 5.77
C THR A 185 0.50 -2.73 4.64
N HIS A 186 0.95 -2.41 3.41
CA HIS A 186 0.99 -3.39 2.32
C HIS A 186 1.90 -4.58 2.66
N ALA A 187 3.09 -4.32 3.20
CA ALA A 187 3.99 -5.40 3.65
C ALA A 187 3.34 -6.26 4.75
N ALA A 188 2.63 -5.64 5.69
CA ALA A 188 1.89 -6.35 6.72
C ALA A 188 0.72 -7.16 6.13
N ASP A 189 0.04 -6.66 5.11
CA ASP A 189 -1.08 -7.34 4.45
C ASP A 189 -0.61 -8.56 3.65
N TYR A 190 0.50 -8.47 2.92
CA TYR A 190 1.08 -9.61 2.20
C TYR A 190 1.34 -10.82 3.12
N ALA A 191 1.78 -10.55 4.35
CA ALA A 191 2.08 -11.58 5.35
C ALA A 191 0.88 -11.95 6.24
N GLY A 192 0.00 -10.99 6.53
CA GLY A 192 -1.10 -11.11 7.50
C GLY A 192 -2.46 -11.41 6.88
N GLU A 193 -2.60 -11.25 5.56
CA GLU A 193 -3.81 -11.53 4.78
C GLU A 193 -5.06 -10.84 5.31
N ILE A 194 -4.93 -9.52 5.52
CA ILE A 194 -5.99 -8.64 5.98
C ILE A 194 -6.98 -8.39 4.85
N THR A 195 -6.50 -8.24 3.62
CA THR A 195 -7.30 -8.21 2.39
C THR A 195 -7.10 -9.49 1.57
N PRO A 196 -7.99 -9.79 0.60
CA PRO A 196 -7.72 -10.86 -0.36
C PRO A 196 -6.54 -10.48 -1.26
N TYR A 197 -5.68 -11.45 -1.57
CA TYR A 197 -4.53 -11.22 -2.45
C TYR A 197 -4.91 -10.62 -3.81
N THR A 198 -4.02 -9.82 -4.36
CA THR A 198 -4.20 -9.12 -5.63
C THR A 198 -3.49 -9.82 -6.79
N GLU A 199 -2.39 -10.54 -6.50
CA GLU A 199 -1.56 -11.20 -7.51
C GLU A 199 -1.96 -12.65 -7.74
N ARG A 200 -2.25 -13.00 -9.02
CA ARG A 200 -2.53 -14.38 -9.43
C ARG A 200 -1.43 -15.36 -9.00
N THR A 201 -0.19 -14.91 -9.06
CA THR A 201 0.98 -15.72 -8.73
C THR A 201 0.99 -16.15 -7.26
N LEU A 202 0.61 -15.27 -6.32
CA LEU A 202 0.57 -15.60 -4.90
C LEU A 202 -0.49 -16.67 -4.60
N PHE A 203 -1.66 -16.63 -5.26
CA PHE A 203 -2.66 -17.69 -5.13
C PHE A 203 -2.10 -19.06 -5.53
N THR A 204 -1.38 -19.12 -6.65
CA THR A 204 -0.76 -20.35 -7.13
C THR A 204 0.31 -20.85 -6.15
N LEU A 205 1.22 -19.96 -5.73
CA LEU A 205 2.35 -20.32 -4.85
C LEU A 205 1.90 -20.76 -3.46
N GLN A 206 0.91 -20.09 -2.88
CA GLN A 206 0.42 -20.43 -1.55
C GLN A 206 -0.69 -21.50 -1.58
N ARG A 207 -1.16 -21.89 -2.77
CA ARG A 207 -2.26 -22.85 -2.97
C ARG A 207 -3.55 -22.43 -2.26
N ARG A 208 -3.89 -21.14 -2.36
CA ARG A 208 -5.03 -20.55 -1.64
C ARG A 208 -6.13 -20.08 -2.58
N THR A 209 -7.36 -20.10 -2.07
CA THR A 209 -8.54 -19.55 -2.73
C THR A 209 -8.81 -18.12 -2.26
N VAL A 210 -9.29 -17.26 -3.16
CA VAL A 210 -9.80 -15.92 -2.81
C VAL A 210 -11.00 -16.08 -1.89
N SER A 211 -10.93 -15.53 -0.68
CA SER A 211 -12.09 -15.39 0.20
C SER A 211 -12.20 -13.95 0.67
N ALA A 212 -13.42 -13.42 0.74
CA ALA A 212 -13.67 -12.11 1.34
C ALA A 212 -13.09 -12.06 2.77
N LYS A 213 -12.51 -10.93 3.13
CA LYS A 213 -11.92 -10.69 4.44
C LYS A 213 -12.76 -9.67 5.21
N PRO A 214 -12.75 -9.67 6.55
CA PRO A 214 -13.58 -8.75 7.34
C PRO A 214 -13.41 -7.26 6.96
N PHE A 215 -12.19 -6.86 6.56
CA PHE A 215 -11.89 -5.48 6.15
C PHE A 215 -12.62 -5.08 4.85
N THR A 216 -12.72 -6.00 3.89
CA THR A 216 -13.32 -5.76 2.57
C THR A 216 -14.80 -6.10 2.50
N ASP A 217 -15.27 -6.98 3.40
CA ASP A 217 -16.66 -7.42 3.49
C ASP A 217 -17.64 -6.23 3.61
N ARG A 218 -18.63 -6.21 2.72
CA ARG A 218 -19.69 -5.17 2.62
C ARG A 218 -19.18 -3.75 2.38
N VAL A 219 -17.92 -3.60 1.95
CA VAL A 219 -17.33 -2.34 1.49
C VAL A 219 -16.90 -2.45 0.03
N TRP A 220 -16.29 -3.57 -0.35
CA TRP A 220 -15.78 -3.84 -1.70
C TRP A 220 -16.51 -5.03 -2.32
N ALA A 221 -17.08 -4.82 -3.51
CA ALA A 221 -17.68 -5.88 -4.32
C ALA A 221 -16.61 -6.63 -5.15
N SER A 222 -15.53 -5.94 -5.53
CA SER A 222 -14.32 -6.52 -6.13
C SER A 222 -13.13 -5.59 -5.85
N TYR A 223 -11.93 -5.94 -6.35
CA TYR A 223 -10.67 -5.23 -6.04
C TYR A 223 -10.76 -3.70 -6.14
N ASN A 224 -11.38 -3.19 -7.19
CA ASN A 224 -11.49 -1.75 -7.49
C ASN A 224 -12.93 -1.27 -7.67
N VAL A 225 -13.90 -2.08 -7.25
CA VAL A 225 -15.34 -1.76 -7.30
C VAL A 225 -15.90 -1.79 -5.88
N PRO A 226 -16.25 -0.63 -5.31
CA PRO A 226 -16.91 -0.59 -4.01
C PRO A 226 -18.32 -1.17 -4.11
N GLU A 227 -18.90 -1.52 -2.96
CA GLU A 227 -20.33 -1.78 -2.86
C GLU A 227 -21.13 -0.58 -3.36
N ARG A 228 -22.26 -0.83 -4.03
CA ARG A 228 -23.03 0.22 -4.74
C ARG A 228 -23.37 1.44 -3.88
N LYS A 229 -23.64 1.23 -2.58
CA LYS A 229 -23.96 2.30 -1.62
C LYS A 229 -22.77 3.22 -1.27
N TYR A 230 -21.55 2.81 -1.60
CA TYR A 230 -20.31 3.54 -1.35
C TYR A 230 -19.61 3.98 -2.64
N ASP A 231 -20.17 3.69 -3.81
CA ASP A 231 -19.73 4.28 -5.07
C ASP A 231 -20.24 5.71 -5.18
N PHE A 232 -19.53 6.56 -5.91
CA PHE A 232 -19.87 7.97 -6.04
C PHE A 232 -19.40 8.58 -7.38
N PRO A 233 -20.02 9.68 -7.84
CA PRO A 233 -19.65 10.33 -9.09
C PRO A 233 -18.16 10.65 -9.16
N LEU A 234 -17.57 10.44 -10.35
CA LEU A 234 -16.16 10.68 -10.67
C LEU A 234 -15.14 9.77 -9.95
N ARG A 235 -15.56 8.81 -9.12
CA ARG A 235 -14.63 7.89 -8.43
C ARG A 235 -13.70 7.16 -9.39
N THR A 236 -14.23 6.62 -10.49
CA THR A 236 -13.46 5.91 -11.53
C THR A 236 -12.48 6.81 -12.30
N ASN A 237 -12.58 8.13 -12.14
CA ASN A 237 -11.70 9.10 -12.76
C ASN A 237 -10.56 9.54 -11.82
N ILE A 238 -10.56 9.07 -10.57
CA ILE A 238 -9.49 9.36 -9.61
C ILE A 238 -8.20 8.70 -10.13
N THR A 239 -7.17 9.52 -10.24
CA THR A 239 -5.81 9.13 -10.65
C THR A 239 -4.84 9.88 -9.75
N VAL A 240 -3.87 9.19 -9.18
CA VAL A 240 -2.87 9.81 -8.28
C VAL A 240 -1.51 9.79 -8.98
N TYR A 241 -0.71 10.84 -8.78
CA TYR A 241 0.62 11.03 -9.38
C TYR A 241 0.64 10.98 -10.93
N GLY A 242 -0.50 11.27 -11.57
CA GLY A 242 -0.63 11.20 -13.04
C GLY A 242 -0.72 9.77 -13.60
N PHE A 243 -0.71 8.74 -12.75
CA PHE A 243 -0.87 7.36 -13.19
C PHE A 243 -2.22 7.14 -13.88
N GLY A 244 -2.27 6.17 -14.81
CA GLY A 244 -3.48 5.86 -15.57
C GLY A 244 -3.91 6.97 -16.54
N GLY A 245 -2.99 7.86 -16.94
CA GLY A 245 -3.25 8.97 -17.88
C GLY A 245 -4.01 10.14 -17.25
N GLY A 246 -3.81 10.38 -15.96
CA GLY A 246 -4.41 11.49 -15.23
C GLY A 246 -3.59 12.79 -15.25
N PRO A 247 -4.11 13.88 -14.63
CA PRO A 247 -5.41 13.99 -13.96
C PRO A 247 -6.60 13.99 -14.92
N LYS A 248 -7.77 13.52 -14.46
CA LYS A 248 -9.01 13.40 -15.28
C LYS A 248 -10.20 14.21 -14.75
N ILE A 249 -10.08 14.77 -13.55
CA ILE A 249 -11.18 15.47 -12.86
C ILE A 249 -10.90 16.97 -12.92
N ALA A 250 -11.87 17.80 -13.26
CA ALA A 250 -11.66 19.25 -13.23
C ALA A 250 -11.58 19.76 -11.78
N MET A 251 -10.65 20.69 -11.48
CA MET A 251 -10.49 21.21 -10.12
C MET A 251 -11.78 21.85 -9.56
N ARG A 252 -12.64 22.44 -10.40
CA ARG A 252 -13.96 22.94 -10.00
C ARG A 252 -14.88 21.88 -9.37
N ASP A 253 -14.66 20.60 -9.66
CA ASP A 253 -15.47 19.48 -9.15
C ASP A 253 -14.93 18.95 -7.81
N ALA A 254 -13.76 19.42 -7.35
CA ALA A 254 -13.10 18.93 -6.13
C ALA A 254 -14.00 19.06 -4.89
N ALA A 255 -14.71 20.18 -4.72
CA ALA A 255 -15.57 20.37 -3.56
C ALA A 255 -16.72 19.36 -3.52
N ALA A 256 -17.37 19.10 -4.66
CA ALA A 256 -18.43 18.09 -4.77
C ALA A 256 -17.89 16.67 -4.55
N LEU A 257 -16.69 16.40 -5.06
CA LEU A 257 -16.01 15.11 -4.89
C LEU A 257 -15.72 14.82 -3.41
N TYR A 258 -15.14 15.78 -2.68
CA TYR A 258 -14.87 15.61 -1.24
C TYR A 258 -16.14 15.51 -0.40
N ARG A 259 -17.23 16.21 -0.76
CA ARG A 259 -18.54 16.01 -0.11
C ARG A 259 -19.06 14.59 -0.33
N SER A 260 -18.86 14.04 -1.53
CA SER A 260 -19.24 12.67 -1.85
C SER A 260 -18.38 11.64 -1.10
N LEU A 261 -17.07 11.86 -1.02
CA LEU A 261 -16.14 11.03 -0.23
C LEU A 261 -16.62 10.89 1.22
N MET A 262 -17.07 11.99 1.84
CA MET A 262 -17.56 11.98 3.23
C MET A 262 -18.81 11.11 3.45
N GLN A 263 -19.52 10.71 2.39
CA GLN A 263 -20.64 9.76 2.46
C GLN A 263 -20.20 8.29 2.35
N THR A 264 -18.90 8.04 2.35
CA THR A 264 -18.30 6.71 2.16
C THR A 264 -17.43 6.31 3.37
N PRO A 265 -17.05 5.03 3.47
CA PRO A 265 -16.06 4.56 4.44
C PRO A 265 -14.59 4.78 4.02
N PHE A 266 -14.31 5.53 2.94
CA PHE A 266 -12.97 5.77 2.45
C PHE A 266 -12.35 7.01 3.10
N VAL A 267 -11.11 6.90 3.56
CA VAL A 267 -10.42 7.99 4.28
C VAL A 267 -9.78 9.02 3.33
N SER A 268 -9.60 8.69 2.06
CA SER A 268 -8.99 9.57 1.06
C SER A 268 -9.55 9.22 -0.33
N LEU A 269 -9.31 10.09 -1.31
CA LEU A 269 -9.64 9.77 -2.71
C LEU A 269 -8.85 8.54 -3.19
N TYR A 270 -7.61 8.39 -2.74
CA TYR A 270 -6.75 7.26 -3.11
C TYR A 270 -7.27 5.93 -2.52
N ALA A 271 -7.72 5.95 -1.27
CA ALA A 271 -8.39 4.83 -0.62
C ALA A 271 -9.66 4.36 -1.38
N ALA A 272 -10.30 5.23 -2.16
CA ALA A 272 -11.48 4.86 -2.94
C ALA A 272 -11.15 4.17 -4.29
N THR A 273 -9.87 3.94 -4.59
CA THR A 273 -9.43 3.36 -5.88
C THR A 273 -9.35 1.83 -5.86
N SER A 274 -8.92 1.23 -4.75
CA SER A 274 -8.88 -0.22 -4.55
C SER A 274 -8.92 -0.60 -3.07
N TRP A 275 -9.23 -1.86 -2.76
CA TRP A 275 -9.19 -2.34 -1.36
C TRP A 275 -7.80 -2.30 -0.73
N ALA A 276 -6.73 -2.31 -1.53
CA ALA A 276 -5.37 -2.38 -1.05
C ALA A 276 -4.96 -0.97 -0.60
N GLU A 277 -5.22 0.02 -1.46
CA GLU A 277 -5.02 1.43 -1.13
C GLU A 277 -5.93 1.87 0.01
N ASP A 278 -7.15 1.33 0.07
CA ASP A 278 -8.06 1.54 1.20
C ASP A 278 -7.45 1.07 2.52
N LEU A 279 -6.92 -0.16 2.57
CA LEU A 279 -6.28 -0.66 3.78
C LEU A 279 -5.09 0.21 4.20
N ALA A 280 -4.21 0.52 3.24
CA ALA A 280 -2.99 1.27 3.49
C ALA A 280 -3.26 2.72 3.95
N ASP A 281 -4.10 3.47 3.23
CA ASP A 281 -4.46 4.83 3.62
C ASP A 281 -5.30 4.86 4.89
N ASN A 282 -6.24 3.93 5.08
CA ASN A 282 -7.06 3.87 6.30
C ASN A 282 -6.17 3.63 7.53
N THR A 283 -5.25 2.67 7.45
CA THR A 283 -4.31 2.38 8.54
C THR A 283 -3.40 3.58 8.80
N ALA A 284 -2.74 4.10 7.76
CA ALA A 284 -1.78 5.20 7.91
C ALA A 284 -2.42 6.49 8.44
N LEU A 285 -3.45 6.99 7.77
CA LEU A 285 -4.05 8.29 8.10
C LEU A 285 -4.80 8.25 9.42
N ARG A 286 -5.43 7.12 9.78
CA ARG A 286 -6.06 6.99 11.09
C ARG A 286 -5.05 6.85 12.21
N TYR A 287 -3.99 6.06 12.04
CA TYR A 287 -2.96 5.95 13.05
C TYR A 287 -2.30 7.32 13.32
N MET A 288 -2.01 8.07 12.25
CA MET A 288 -1.51 9.45 12.36
C MET A 288 -2.49 10.35 13.13
N THR A 289 -3.79 10.28 12.80
CA THR A 289 -4.81 11.15 13.39
C THR A 289 -5.15 10.79 14.83
N GLU A 290 -5.42 9.52 15.12
CA GLU A 290 -5.97 9.05 16.38
C GLU A 290 -4.88 8.75 17.41
N THR A 291 -3.76 8.17 16.97
CA THR A 291 -2.65 7.77 17.86
C THR A 291 -1.60 8.86 17.98
N LEU A 292 -1.10 9.35 16.83
CA LEU A 292 -0.03 10.37 16.83
C LEU A 292 -0.55 11.80 16.99
N ARG A 293 -1.88 12.00 16.96
CA ARG A 293 -2.54 13.31 17.09
C ARG A 293 -2.09 14.33 16.04
N ILE A 294 -1.75 13.83 14.86
CA ILE A 294 -1.43 14.64 13.68
C ILE A 294 -2.76 15.03 13.04
N PRO A 295 -3.06 16.31 12.78
CA PRO A 295 -4.30 16.66 12.09
C PRO A 295 -4.33 16.01 10.70
N TYR A 296 -5.51 15.68 10.19
CA TYR A 296 -5.67 15.33 8.78
C TYR A 296 -6.90 16.05 8.25
N VAL A 297 -6.67 17.25 7.74
CA VAL A 297 -7.71 18.18 7.31
C VAL A 297 -7.51 18.51 5.85
N ILE A 298 -8.50 18.23 5.02
CA ILE A 298 -8.46 18.54 3.59
C ILE A 298 -9.36 19.75 3.35
N SER A 299 -8.83 20.77 2.69
CA SER A 299 -9.56 21.97 2.30
C SER A 299 -9.48 22.18 0.80
N VAL A 300 -10.64 22.36 0.16
CA VAL A 300 -10.72 22.93 -1.19
C VAL A 300 -10.87 24.43 -1.03
N VAL A 301 -9.80 25.15 -1.34
CA VAL A 301 -9.76 26.61 -1.32
C VAL A 301 -10.20 27.10 -2.68
N SER A 302 -11.27 27.88 -2.70
CA SER A 302 -11.79 28.55 -3.89
C SER A 302 -11.79 30.06 -3.68
N ASN A 303 -11.51 30.82 -4.75
CA ASN A 303 -11.77 32.26 -4.79
C ASN A 303 -13.28 32.58 -4.91
N LYS A 304 -14.12 31.56 -5.09
CA LYS A 304 -15.59 31.63 -5.09
C LYS A 304 -16.14 31.02 -3.79
N ILE A 305 -17.39 31.33 -3.47
CA ILE A 305 -18.03 31.08 -2.15
C ILE A 305 -18.03 29.59 -1.72
N ASP A 306 -17.87 28.63 -2.65
CA ASP A 306 -17.87 27.20 -2.36
C ASP A 306 -16.50 26.66 -1.92
N SER A 307 -16.12 26.93 -0.67
CA SER A 307 -15.06 26.18 0.01
C SER A 307 -15.64 24.94 0.71
N VAL A 308 -14.86 23.87 0.78
CA VAL A 308 -15.19 22.72 1.64
C VAL A 308 -13.96 22.34 2.46
N THR A 309 -14.18 22.06 3.73
CA THR A 309 -13.18 21.47 4.62
C THR A 309 -13.74 20.16 5.16
N VAL A 310 -12.97 19.09 5.02
CA VAL A 310 -13.35 17.74 5.44
C VAL A 310 -12.28 17.11 6.34
N ARG A 311 -12.72 16.21 7.21
CA ARG A 311 -11.89 15.45 8.16
C ARG A 311 -12.21 13.97 8.04
N PRO A 312 -11.77 13.29 6.95
CA PRO A 312 -12.25 11.94 6.65
C PRO A 312 -11.92 10.93 7.75
N ALA A 313 -10.72 11.01 8.33
CA ALA A 313 -10.30 10.11 9.41
C ALA A 313 -11.17 10.20 10.68
N GLU A 314 -11.84 11.35 10.88
CA GLU A 314 -12.73 11.59 12.03
C GLU A 314 -14.18 11.16 11.73
N HIS A 315 -14.52 10.86 10.47
CA HIS A 315 -15.89 10.55 10.06
C HIS A 315 -16.36 9.19 10.60
N ALA A 316 -17.63 9.10 11.00
CA ALA A 316 -18.20 7.90 11.61
C ALA A 316 -18.06 6.65 10.71
N LEU A 317 -18.31 6.77 9.41
CA LEU A 317 -18.20 5.65 8.47
C LEU A 317 -16.77 5.09 8.35
N VAL A 318 -15.77 5.96 8.43
CA VAL A 318 -14.35 5.58 8.44
C VAL A 318 -13.97 4.97 9.80
N ARG A 319 -14.41 5.60 10.89
CA ARG A 319 -14.16 5.14 12.26
C ARG A 319 -14.81 3.79 12.59
N HIS A 320 -15.94 3.43 12.01
CA HIS A 320 -16.56 2.13 12.28
C HIS A 320 -15.74 0.93 11.76
N ARG A 321 -14.68 1.16 10.97
CA ARG A 321 -13.85 0.10 10.39
C ARG A 321 -12.67 -0.33 11.27
N THR A 322 -12.41 0.31 12.41
CA THR A 322 -11.17 0.11 13.21
C THR A 322 -11.00 -1.30 13.75
N ASN A 323 -12.11 -1.97 14.11
CA ASN A 323 -12.04 -3.32 14.70
C ASN A 323 -11.60 -4.39 13.69
N ARG A 324 -11.24 -4.01 12.46
CA ARG A 324 -10.97 -4.92 11.33
C ARG A 324 -9.64 -4.65 10.62
N LEU A 325 -8.81 -3.73 11.11
CA LEU A 325 -7.60 -3.28 10.40
C LEU A 325 -6.43 -4.25 10.61
N ILE A 326 -5.90 -4.38 11.83
CA ILE A 326 -4.81 -5.32 12.13
C ILE A 326 -5.05 -5.96 13.50
N PRO A 327 -5.04 -7.30 13.62
CA PRO A 327 -5.19 -7.98 14.91
C PRO A 327 -4.15 -7.48 15.91
N GLY A 328 -4.61 -6.90 17.03
CA GLY A 328 -3.73 -6.43 18.12
C GLY A 328 -3.86 -4.95 18.49
N GLU A 329 -4.46 -4.11 17.64
CA GLU A 329 -4.58 -2.67 17.93
C GLU A 329 -5.79 -2.28 18.81
N GLY A 330 -6.69 -3.22 19.11
CA GLY A 330 -7.94 -2.97 19.84
C GLY A 330 -7.91 -3.20 21.36
N LYS A 331 -6.75 -3.40 21.99
CA LYS A 331 -6.65 -3.59 23.45
C LYS A 331 -5.77 -2.52 24.10
N LYS A 332 -6.29 -1.30 24.22
CA LYS A 332 -6.03 -0.47 25.38
C LYS A 332 -7.38 -0.04 25.94
N GLN A 333 -7.69 -0.60 27.12
CA GLN A 333 -8.82 -0.21 27.95
C GLN A 333 -8.65 1.23 28.44
#